data_AF-A0A4R2DQX2-F1
#
_entry.id   AF-A0A4R2DQX2-F1
#
_cell.length_a   1.000
_cell.length_b   1.000
_cell.length_c   1.000
_cell.angle_alpha   90.00
_cell.angle_beta   90.00
_cell.angle_gamma   90.00
#
_symmetry.space_group_name_H-M   'P 1'
#
loop_
_entity.id
_entity.type
_entity.pdbx_description
1 polymer ?
#
loop_
_entity_poly.entity_id
_entity_poly.type
_entity_poly.pdbx_seq_one_letter_code
_entity_poly.pdbx_strand_id
1 'polypeptide(L)'
;MTIQLDSPGIERAEAAPSANDTDLGNLFDQIRDLDAHILEAVKRRSELSQQIGAAAKESGETREAQANEMGVLDRFAELGNDGKTLAMTLLRLGRTRRS
;
A
#
# COMPACT_ATOMS: atom_id res chain seq x y z
N MET A 1 -12.94 15.85 -61.10
CA MET A 1 -11.81 14.97 -60.77
C MET A 1 -11.82 14.79 -59.27
N THR A 2 -12.39 13.70 -58.80
CA THR A 2 -12.54 13.40 -57.37
C THR A 2 -11.59 12.26 -57.08
N ILE A 3 -10.57 12.51 -56.27
CA ILE A 3 -9.63 11.47 -55.84
C ILE A 3 -10.25 10.80 -54.61
N GLN A 4 -10.66 9.55 -54.78
CA GLN A 4 -11.06 8.66 -53.70
C GLN A 4 -9.78 8.28 -52.91
N LEU A 5 -9.68 8.71 -51.66
CA LEU A 5 -8.65 8.26 -50.73
C LEU A 5 -9.19 7.03 -50.01
N ASP A 6 -8.96 5.85 -50.58
CA ASP A 6 -9.07 4.60 -49.84
C ASP A 6 -7.93 4.59 -48.82
N SER A 7 -8.25 4.95 -47.58
CA SER A 7 -7.34 4.79 -46.46
C SER A 7 -7.23 3.29 -46.16
N PRO A 8 -6.06 2.66 -46.28
CA PRO A 8 -5.92 1.30 -45.78
C PRO A 8 -5.94 1.41 -44.26
N GLY A 9 -6.96 0.79 -43.66
CA GLY A 9 -7.03 0.60 -42.22
C GLY A 9 -5.72 0.00 -41.76
N ILE A 10 -5.06 0.65 -40.82
CA ILE A 10 -4.03 0.02 -40.00
C ILE A 10 -4.81 -1.04 -39.20
N GLU A 11 -4.97 -2.23 -39.77
CA GLU A 11 -5.22 -3.42 -38.98
C GLU A 11 -4.01 -3.54 -38.07
N ARG A 12 -4.19 -3.07 -36.83
CA ARG A 12 -3.26 -3.32 -35.74
C ARG A 12 -3.27 -4.82 -35.56
N ALA A 13 -2.36 -5.50 -36.27
CA ALA A 13 -2.15 -6.92 -36.12
C ALA A 13 -2.06 -7.19 -34.62
N GLU A 14 -3.00 -7.98 -34.09
CA GLU A 14 -2.93 -8.48 -32.73
C GLU A 14 -1.68 -9.36 -32.65
N ALA A 15 -0.55 -8.72 -32.35
CA ALA A 15 0.68 -9.42 -32.03
C ALA A 15 0.40 -10.21 -30.75
N ALA A 16 0.47 -11.54 -30.86
CA ALA A 16 0.37 -12.43 -29.71
C ALA A 16 1.34 -11.96 -28.62
N PRO A 17 0.93 -11.96 -27.33
CA PRO A 17 1.77 -11.47 -26.25
C PRO A 17 3.11 -12.22 -26.28
N SER A 18 4.20 -11.45 -26.25
CA SER A 18 5.54 -12.03 -26.25
C SER A 18 5.85 -12.61 -24.87
N ALA A 19 6.88 -13.49 -24.79
CA ALA A 19 7.31 -14.05 -23.51
C ALA A 19 7.70 -12.96 -22.49
N ASN A 20 8.23 -11.82 -22.95
CA ASN A 20 8.54 -10.66 -22.09
C ASN A 20 7.28 -9.95 -21.57
N ASP A 21 6.21 -9.86 -22.37
CA ASP A 21 4.94 -9.29 -21.92
C ASP A 21 4.29 -10.16 -20.86
N THR A 22 4.47 -11.49 -20.96
CA THR A 22 4.01 -12.46 -19.96
C THR A 22 4.79 -12.31 -18.65
N ASP A 23 6.11 -12.09 -18.71
CA ASP A 23 6.95 -11.90 -17.52
C ASP A 23 6.63 -10.59 -16.78
N LEU A 24 6.45 -9.48 -17.53
CA LEU A 24 6.01 -8.22 -16.95
C LEU A 24 4.60 -8.31 -16.34
N GLY A 25 3.67 -8.98 -17.04
CA GLY A 25 2.33 -9.25 -16.50
C GLY A 25 2.38 -9.99 -15.16
N ASN A 26 3.19 -11.05 -15.07
CA ASN A 26 3.37 -11.82 -13.84
C ASN A 26 3.97 -10.99 -12.70
N LEU A 27 4.90 -10.06 -12.98
CA LEU A 27 5.46 -9.17 -11.97
C LEU A 27 4.42 -8.17 -11.45
N PHE A 28 3.58 -7.61 -12.33
CA PHE A 28 2.50 -6.73 -11.90
C PHE A 28 1.46 -7.46 -11.05
N ASP A 29 1.14 -8.71 -11.37
CA ASP A 29 0.22 -9.54 -10.60
C ASP A 29 0.76 -9.78 -9.18
N GLN A 30 2.05 -10.12 -9.07
CA GLN A 30 2.72 -10.27 -7.78
C GLN A 30 2.71 -8.97 -6.95
N ILE A 31 2.93 -7.81 -7.60
CA ILE A 31 2.83 -6.52 -6.91
C ILE A 31 1.40 -6.28 -6.40
N ARG A 32 0.38 -6.54 -7.22
CA ARG A 32 -1.02 -6.36 -6.81
C ARG A 32 -1.40 -7.25 -5.62
N ASP A 33 -0.90 -8.48 -5.60
CA ASP A 33 -1.12 -9.40 -4.47
C ASP A 33 -0.42 -8.92 -3.20
N LEU A 34 0.82 -8.43 -3.32
CA LEU A 34 1.56 -7.81 -2.21
C LEU A 34 0.84 -6.56 -1.69
N ASP A 35 0.34 -5.70 -2.58
CA ASP A 35 -0.41 -4.50 -2.22
C ASP A 35 -1.69 -4.85 -1.43
N ALA A 36 -2.40 -5.90 -1.84
CA ALA A 36 -3.58 -6.39 -1.12
C ALA A 36 -3.20 -6.85 0.30
N HIS A 37 -2.12 -7.60 0.45
CA HIS A 37 -1.62 -8.03 1.77
C HIS A 37 -1.16 -6.85 2.64
N ILE A 38 -0.47 -5.86 2.05
CA ILE A 38 -0.07 -4.64 2.76
C ILE A 38 -1.31 -3.89 3.26
N LEU A 39 -2.33 -3.72 2.40
CA LEU A 39 -3.57 -3.04 2.78
C LEU A 39 -4.31 -3.76 3.92
N GLU A 40 -4.41 -5.09 3.87
CA GLU A 40 -5.00 -5.89 4.94
C GLU A 40 -4.22 -5.73 6.26
N ALA A 41 -2.90 -5.86 6.21
CA ALA A 41 -2.03 -5.71 7.36
C ALA A 41 -2.14 -4.31 7.99
N VAL A 42 -2.19 -3.25 7.17
CA VAL A 42 -2.33 -1.87 7.64
C VAL A 42 -3.69 -1.64 8.30
N LYS A 43 -4.79 -2.17 7.74
CA LYS A 43 -6.11 -2.09 8.36
C LYS A 43 -6.10 -2.77 9.72
N ARG A 44 -5.62 -4.02 9.78
CA ARG A 44 -5.58 -4.79 11.02
C ARG A 44 -4.70 -4.15 12.08
N ARG A 45 -3.52 -3.66 11.70
CA ARG A 45 -2.61 -2.92 12.60
C ARG A 45 -3.29 -1.68 13.17
N SER A 46 -4.06 -0.97 12.36
CA SER A 46 -4.76 0.25 12.78
C SER A 46 -5.86 -0.07 13.81
N GLU A 47 -6.65 -1.13 13.59
CA GLU A 47 -7.65 -1.61 14.56
C GLU A 47 -7.03 -2.00 15.90
N LEU A 48 -5.90 -2.72 15.86
CA LEU A 48 -5.18 -3.13 17.08
C LEU A 48 -4.63 -1.91 17.82
N SER A 49 -4.05 -0.94 17.11
CA SER A 49 -3.56 0.31 17.70
C SER A 49 -4.68 1.07 18.44
N GLN A 50 -5.89 1.08 17.88
CA GLN A 50 -7.05 1.73 18.51
C GLN A 50 -7.50 0.99 19.77
N GLN A 51 -7.58 -0.34 19.72
CA GLN A 51 -7.93 -1.18 20.88
C GLN A 51 -6.92 -0.99 22.02
N ILE A 52 -5.62 -0.98 21.71
CA ILE A 52 -4.56 -0.70 22.68
C ILE A 52 -4.74 0.71 23.27
N GLY A 53 -4.97 1.72 22.44
CA GLY A 53 -5.18 3.09 22.91
C GLY A 53 -6.40 3.25 23.82
N ALA A 54 -7.50 2.55 23.52
CA ALA A 54 -8.70 2.53 24.36
C ALA A 54 -8.43 1.84 25.71
N ALA A 55 -7.84 0.63 25.67
CA ALA A 55 -7.49 -0.13 26.88
C ALA A 55 -6.51 0.63 27.78
N ALA A 56 -5.45 1.23 27.20
CA ALA A 56 -4.45 2.00 27.95
C ALA A 56 -5.02 3.28 28.57
N LYS A 57 -6.09 3.85 27.99
CA LYS A 57 -6.79 4.98 28.58
C LYS A 57 -7.63 4.54 29.78
N GLU A 58 -8.25 3.37 29.72
CA GLU A 58 -9.05 2.80 30.80
C GLU A 58 -8.16 2.29 31.96
N SER A 59 -7.00 1.69 31.66
CA SER A 59 -6.06 1.16 32.66
C SER A 59 -5.14 2.23 33.28
N GLY A 60 -5.00 3.40 32.64
CA GLY A 60 -4.03 4.44 33.05
C GLY A 60 -2.60 4.22 32.54
N GLU A 61 -2.36 3.20 31.72
CA GLU A 61 -1.04 2.83 31.16
C GLU A 61 -0.66 3.64 29.91
N THR A 62 -1.20 4.86 29.78
CA THR A 62 -1.05 5.68 28.56
C THR A 62 0.41 5.96 28.19
N ARG A 63 1.31 6.08 29.18
CA ARG A 63 2.75 6.32 28.92
C ARG A 63 3.44 5.12 28.27
N GLU A 64 3.11 3.91 28.69
CA GLU A 64 3.71 2.69 28.14
C GLU A 64 3.22 2.44 26.71
N ALA A 65 1.92 2.67 26.45
CA ALA A 65 1.38 2.63 25.11
C ALA A 65 2.08 3.64 24.18
N GLN A 66 2.32 4.87 24.65
CA GLN A 66 3.07 5.89 23.91
C GLN A 66 4.53 5.49 23.62
N ALA A 67 5.22 4.86 24.58
CA ALA A 67 6.59 4.37 24.37
C ALA A 67 6.64 3.26 23.31
N ASN A 68 5.69 2.32 23.35
CA ASN A 68 5.57 1.25 22.36
C ASN A 68 5.22 1.78 20.96
N GLU A 69 4.42 2.84 20.88
CA GLU A 69 4.18 3.55 19.62
C GLU A 69 5.46 4.18 19.06
N MET A 70 6.34 4.72 19.91
CA MET A 70 7.60 5.33 19.47
C MET A 70 8.54 4.31 18.83
N GLY A 71 8.58 3.08 19.35
CA GLY A 71 9.38 1.99 18.79
C GLY A 71 8.98 1.56 17.36
N VAL A 72 7.85 2.04 16.84
CA VAL A 72 7.49 1.87 15.42
C VAL A 72 8.48 2.60 14.51
N LEU A 73 8.99 3.77 14.92
CA LEU A 73 9.97 4.52 14.13
C LEU A 73 11.25 3.71 13.94
N ASP A 74 11.74 3.08 15.00
CA ASP A 74 12.95 2.27 14.97
C ASP A 74 12.76 1.04 14.07
N ARG A 75 11.61 0.35 14.17
CA ARG A 75 11.31 -0.82 13.34
C ARG A 75 11.28 -0.50 11.84
N PHE A 76 10.79 0.68 11.47
CA PHE A 76 10.70 1.06 10.06
C PHE A 76 11.95 1.82 9.57
N ALA A 77 12.92 2.12 10.43
CA ALA A 77 14.17 2.77 10.03
C ALA A 77 14.99 1.93 9.04
N GLU A 78 14.73 0.62 8.95
CA GLU A 78 15.31 -0.29 7.95
C GLU A 78 15.02 0.16 6.49
N LEU A 79 13.93 0.89 6.28
CA LEU A 79 13.56 1.46 4.97
C LEU A 79 14.10 2.89 4.77
N GLY A 80 15.02 3.35 5.61
CA GLY A 80 15.60 4.69 5.55
C GLY A 80 14.59 5.81 5.77
N ASN A 81 14.71 6.89 5.00
CA ASN A 81 13.87 8.08 5.16
C ASN A 81 12.38 7.82 4.86
N ASP A 82 12.10 6.97 3.88
CA ASP A 82 10.72 6.60 3.51
C ASP A 82 10.09 5.70 4.57
N GLY A 83 10.90 4.89 5.25
CA GLY A 83 10.49 4.13 6.43
C GLY A 83 9.93 4.98 7.55
N LYS A 84 10.62 6.09 7.87
CA LYS A 84 10.13 7.06 8.86
C LYS A 84 8.77 7.64 8.45
N THR A 85 8.63 8.00 7.17
CA THR A 85 7.37 8.53 6.63
C THR A 85 6.23 7.51 6.73
N LEU A 86 6.53 6.24 6.41
CA LEU A 86 5.58 5.14 6.52
C LEU A 86 5.16 4.91 7.98
N ALA A 87 6.12 4.82 8.92
CA ALA A 87 5.85 4.68 10.34
C ALA A 87 4.95 5.81 10.88
N MET A 88 5.26 7.06 10.55
CA MET A 88 4.44 8.21 10.95
C MET A 88 3.02 8.13 10.39
N THR A 89 2.87 7.62 9.16
CA THR A 89 1.55 7.40 8.54
C THR A 89 0.78 6.31 9.28
N LEU A 90 1.41 5.18 9.61
CA LEU A 90 0.78 4.09 10.35
C LEU A 90 0.37 4.51 11.78
N LEU A 91 1.17 5.32 12.45
CA LEU A 91 0.82 5.89 13.76
C LEU A 91 -0.38 6.82 13.67
N ARG A 92 -0.45 7.66 12.63
CA ARG A 92 -1.60 8.53 12.40
C ARG A 92 -2.87 7.72 12.15
N LEU A 93 -2.82 6.71 11.27
CA LEU A 93 -3.96 5.83 10.97
C LEU A 93 -4.52 5.11 12.20
N GLY A 94 -3.64 4.67 13.12
CA GLY A 94 -4.03 4.04 14.38
C GLY A 94 -4.68 5.00 15.39
N ARG A 95 -4.46 6.31 15.28
CA ARG A 95 -5.01 7.33 16.19
C ARG A 95 -6.31 7.96 15.65
N THR A 96 -6.44 8.11 14.33
CA THR A 96 -7.62 8.70 13.69
C THR A 96 -8.60 7.63 13.24
N ARG A 97 -9.55 7.27 14.10
CA ARG A 97 -10.94 6.87 13.75
C ARG A 97 -11.78 6.85 15.04
N ARG A 98 -12.57 7.91 15.26
CA ARG A 98 -13.92 7.77 15.80
C ARG A 98 -14.84 8.11 14.64
N SER A 99 -15.44 7.11 14.03
CA SER A 99 -16.64 7.26 13.20
C SER A 99 -17.71 6.40 13.83
#